data_AF-A0A1C5DYI8-F1
#
_entry.id   AF-A0A1C5DYI8-F1
#
_cell.length_a   1.000
_cell.length_b   1.000
_cell.length_c   1.000
_cell.angle_alpha   90.00
_cell.angle_beta   90.00
_cell.angle_gamma   90.00
#
_symmetry.space_group_name_H-M   'P 1'
#
loop_
_entity.id
_entity.type
_entity.pdbx_description
1 polymer ?
#
loop_
_entity_poly.entity_id
_entity_poly.type
_entity_poly.pdbx_seq_one_letter_code
_entity_poly.pdbx_strand_id
1 'polypeptide(L)'
;MDAFDGAVEAGVSRELTEAIGALVRGTEGAGVAVAWAPAAGVPEGCAPGAEPVEFSPGDLPVLREAAARYLHEEPSEAVRITGAVVRLRRSGPRGEGTVRLRVLAGAEVPHVRVTLDEEDYRIAGHAHLVGLPVRVHGRLERRGGFRRLTGASGVVPVQVDEAERDRLMKSLQENLDFFEEACGEA
;
A
#
# COMPACT_ATOMS: atom_id res chain seq x y z
N MET A 1 7.90 -26.69 -1.78
CA MET A 1 7.07 -25.76 -1.01
C MET A 1 7.62 -25.75 0.39
N ASP A 2 8.01 -24.57 0.86
CA ASP A 2 8.37 -24.37 2.27
C ASP A 2 7.10 -24.48 3.14
N ALA A 3 7.24 -24.79 4.42
CA ALA A 3 6.12 -24.86 5.37
C ALA A 3 5.36 -23.53 5.44
N PHE A 4 6.07 -22.41 5.26
CA PHE A 4 5.46 -21.08 5.21
C PHE A 4 4.62 -20.84 3.95
N ASP A 5 5.02 -21.39 2.79
CA ASP A 5 4.27 -21.23 1.53
C ASP A 5 2.92 -21.96 1.62
N GLY A 6 2.92 -23.21 2.13
CA GLY A 6 1.70 -23.99 2.32
C GLY A 6 0.78 -23.41 3.40
N ALA A 7 1.34 -22.69 4.38
CA ALA A 7 0.56 -22.03 5.42
C ALA A 7 -0.29 -20.87 4.88
N VAL A 8 0.12 -20.22 3.78
CA VAL A 8 -0.67 -19.15 3.14
C VAL A 8 -1.98 -19.73 2.56
N GLU A 9 -1.93 -20.90 1.92
CA GLU A 9 -3.14 -21.58 1.43
C GLU A 9 -4.09 -21.97 2.58
N ALA A 10 -3.55 -22.21 3.78
CA ALA A 10 -4.31 -22.44 4.99
C ALA A 10 -4.81 -21.15 5.69
N GLY A 11 -4.54 -19.98 5.11
CA GLY A 11 -5.02 -18.68 5.59
C GLY A 11 -4.08 -17.93 6.54
N VAL A 12 -2.83 -18.37 6.69
CA VAL A 12 -1.84 -17.64 7.48
C VAL A 12 -1.40 -16.37 6.73
N SER A 13 -1.42 -15.24 7.42
CA SER A 13 -1.01 -13.94 6.87
C SER A 13 -0.04 -13.21 7.80
N ARG A 14 0.57 -12.16 7.26
CA ARG A 14 1.37 -11.20 8.03
C ARG A 14 0.58 -10.64 9.21
N GLU A 15 -0.63 -10.18 8.99
CA GLU A 15 -1.48 -9.56 10.01
C GLU A 15 -1.78 -10.54 11.14
N LEU A 16 -2.01 -11.82 10.82
CA LEU A 16 -2.20 -12.85 11.84
C LEU A 16 -0.94 -13.00 12.71
N THR A 17 0.24 -13.12 12.11
CA THR A 17 1.51 -13.21 12.86
C THR A 17 1.81 -11.96 13.69
N GLU A 18 1.49 -10.77 13.18
CA GLU A 18 1.65 -9.51 13.93
C GLU A 18 0.66 -9.41 15.11
N ALA A 19 -0.60 -9.82 14.92
CA ALA A 19 -1.62 -9.81 15.96
C ALA A 19 -1.27 -10.77 17.10
N ILE A 20 -0.84 -12.00 16.78
CA ILE A 20 -0.36 -12.96 17.78
C ILE A 20 0.86 -12.40 18.51
N GLY A 21 1.82 -11.83 17.78
CA GLY A 21 2.99 -11.19 18.38
C GLY A 21 2.66 -10.00 19.28
N ALA A 22 1.52 -9.32 19.07
CA ALA A 22 1.03 -8.27 19.95
C ALA A 22 0.40 -8.84 21.24
N LEU A 23 -0.34 -9.94 21.16
CA LEU A 23 -0.95 -10.61 22.31
C LEU A 23 0.09 -11.18 23.29
N VAL A 24 1.18 -11.74 22.77
CA VAL A 24 2.25 -12.37 23.56
C VAL A 24 3.20 -11.35 24.20
N ARG A 25 3.27 -10.14 23.63
CA ARG A 25 4.26 -9.15 24.06
C ARG A 25 3.95 -8.64 25.47
N GLY A 26 4.89 -8.85 26.39
CA GLY A 26 4.74 -8.40 27.78
C GLY A 26 3.88 -9.33 28.63
N THR A 27 3.59 -10.53 28.14
CA THR A 27 2.94 -11.61 28.89
C THR A 27 3.89 -12.79 29.07
N GLU A 28 3.51 -13.78 29.89
CA GLU A 28 4.23 -15.05 30.02
C GLU A 28 3.88 -16.05 28.89
N GLY A 29 2.80 -15.78 28.16
CA GLY A 29 2.28 -16.56 27.05
C GLY A 29 0.88 -16.11 26.65
N ALA A 30 0.34 -16.68 25.57
CA ALA A 30 -1.03 -16.47 25.12
C ALA A 30 -1.57 -17.72 24.41
N GLY A 31 -2.73 -18.20 24.84
CA GLY A 31 -3.48 -19.26 24.17
C GLY A 31 -4.50 -18.68 23.18
N VAL A 32 -4.50 -19.16 21.95
CA VAL A 32 -5.45 -18.76 20.89
C VAL A 32 -6.32 -19.94 20.50
N ALA A 33 -7.64 -19.79 20.61
CA ALA A 33 -8.61 -20.81 20.24
C ALA A 33 -9.70 -20.24 19.32
N VAL A 34 -10.23 -21.09 18.44
CA VAL A 34 -11.34 -20.77 17.55
C VAL A 34 -12.50 -21.71 17.85
N ALA A 35 -13.70 -21.16 17.96
CA ALA A 35 -14.92 -21.92 18.21
C ALA A 35 -16.02 -21.49 17.23
N TRP A 36 -16.83 -22.46 16.80
CA TRP A 36 -17.98 -22.22 15.95
C TRP A 36 -19.15 -21.65 16.77
N ALA A 37 -19.92 -20.74 16.18
CA ALA A 37 -21.12 -20.22 16.82
C ALA A 37 -22.12 -21.37 17.02
N PRO A 38 -22.64 -21.62 18.25
CA PRO A 38 -23.51 -22.76 18.52
C PRO A 38 -24.74 -22.82 17.62
N ALA A 39 -25.30 -21.66 17.26
CA ALA A 39 -26.48 -21.55 16.41
C ALA A 39 -26.21 -21.81 14.92
N ALA A 40 -24.96 -21.62 14.46
CA ALA A 40 -24.58 -21.86 13.07
C ALA A 40 -24.11 -23.31 12.83
N GLY A 41 -23.64 -23.97 13.88
CA GLY A 41 -23.07 -25.31 13.78
C GLY A 41 -21.69 -25.33 13.10
N VAL A 42 -21.19 -26.53 12.84
CA VAL A 42 -19.88 -26.77 12.22
C VAL A 42 -20.08 -26.91 10.71
N PRO A 43 -19.37 -26.15 9.86
CA PRO A 43 -19.44 -26.31 8.41
C PRO A 43 -19.00 -27.70 7.94
N GLU A 44 -19.51 -28.15 6.80
CA GLU A 44 -19.13 -29.44 6.21
C GLU A 44 -17.63 -29.48 5.88
N GLY A 45 -16.95 -30.57 6.27
CA GLY A 45 -15.50 -30.72 6.10
C GLY A 45 -14.65 -30.03 7.17
N CYS A 46 -15.24 -29.30 8.12
CA CYS A 46 -14.52 -28.68 9.24
C CYS A 46 -14.53 -29.55 10.50
N ALA A 47 -13.45 -29.45 11.29
CA ALA A 47 -13.41 -30.03 12.62
C ALA A 47 -14.37 -29.27 13.57
N PRO A 48 -15.00 -29.97 14.54
CA PRO A 48 -15.96 -29.35 15.46
C PRO A 48 -15.33 -28.36 16.44
N GLY A 49 -14.01 -28.41 16.59
CA GLY A 49 -13.21 -27.48 17.37
C GLY A 49 -11.72 -27.71 17.09
N ALA A 50 -10.90 -26.77 17.54
CA ALA A 50 -9.46 -26.88 17.54
C ALA A 50 -8.94 -26.72 18.97
N GLU A 51 -7.93 -27.52 19.34
CA GLU A 51 -7.21 -27.31 20.58
C GLU A 51 -6.58 -25.91 20.60
N PRO A 52 -6.57 -25.21 21.74
CA PRO A 52 -5.90 -23.93 21.85
C PRO A 52 -4.42 -24.05 21.45
N VAL A 53 -3.97 -23.10 20.63
CA VAL A 53 -2.56 -23.00 20.28
C VAL A 53 -1.89 -22.03 21.24
N GLU A 54 -0.90 -22.54 21.97
CA GLU A 54 -0.14 -21.76 22.94
C GLU A 54 1.06 -21.08 22.28
N PHE A 55 1.21 -19.78 22.57
CA PHE A 55 2.36 -18.99 22.16
C PHE A 55 3.09 -18.47 23.37
N SER A 56 4.42 -18.46 23.30
CA SER A 56 5.31 -17.99 24.33
C SER A 56 6.14 -16.79 23.86
N PRO A 57 6.74 -16.01 24.77
CA PRO A 57 7.69 -14.97 24.40
C PRO A 57 8.87 -15.47 23.53
N GLY A 58 9.18 -16.78 23.60
CA GLY A 58 10.19 -17.43 22.76
C GLY A 58 9.82 -17.49 21.28
N ASP A 59 8.54 -17.37 20.94
CA ASP A 59 8.04 -17.42 19.55
C ASP A 59 8.06 -16.06 18.87
N LEU A 60 8.27 -14.96 19.62
CA LEU A 60 8.29 -13.61 19.07
C LEU A 60 9.31 -13.40 17.94
N PRO A 61 10.54 -13.99 17.97
CA PRO A 61 11.46 -13.87 16.85
C PRO A 61 10.94 -14.54 15.57
N VAL A 62 10.42 -15.77 15.65
CA VAL A 62 9.92 -16.51 14.46
C VAL A 62 8.65 -15.88 13.90
N LEU A 63 7.77 -15.35 14.74
CA LEU A 63 6.59 -14.60 14.29
C LEU A 63 6.98 -13.33 13.51
N ARG A 64 8.06 -12.64 13.91
CA ARG A 64 8.58 -11.47 13.18
C ARG A 64 9.20 -11.86 11.84
N GLU A 65 9.93 -12.97 11.81
CA GLU A 65 10.52 -13.49 10.59
C GLU A 65 9.45 -13.93 9.58
N ALA A 66 8.43 -14.65 10.05
CA ALA A 66 7.26 -15.04 9.25
C ALA A 66 6.53 -13.81 8.69
N ALA A 67 6.27 -12.80 9.51
CA ALA A 67 5.65 -11.56 9.06
C ALA A 67 6.48 -10.85 7.97
N ALA A 68 7.81 -10.83 8.10
CA ALA A 68 8.70 -10.25 7.10
C ALA A 68 8.70 -11.06 5.79
N ARG A 69 8.63 -12.39 5.90
CA ARG A 69 8.53 -13.30 4.76
C ARG A 69 7.21 -13.11 4.01
N TYR A 70 6.08 -13.15 4.71
CA TYR A 70 4.76 -12.94 4.10
C TYR A 70 4.63 -11.57 3.43
N LEU A 71 5.29 -10.54 3.98
CA LEU A 71 5.37 -9.24 3.32
C LEU A 71 6.19 -9.27 2.03
N HIS A 72 7.28 -10.04 2.00
CA HIS A 72 8.15 -10.14 0.82
C HIS A 72 7.50 -10.98 -0.30
N GLU A 73 6.71 -11.98 0.09
CA GLU A 73 6.02 -12.89 -0.82
C GLU A 73 4.64 -12.38 -1.27
N GLU A 74 4.13 -11.30 -0.66
CA GLU A 74 2.87 -10.66 -1.08
C GLU A 74 2.98 -10.25 -2.56
N PRO A 75 2.15 -10.79 -3.47
CA PRO A 75 2.30 -10.57 -4.91
C PRO A 75 2.23 -9.09 -5.25
N SER A 76 3.38 -8.52 -5.60
CA SER A 76 3.46 -7.13 -6.05
C SER A 76 3.00 -7.07 -7.51
N GLU A 77 1.72 -6.76 -7.72
CA GLU A 77 1.11 -6.71 -9.04
C GLU A 77 1.75 -5.65 -9.92
N ALA A 78 2.16 -6.06 -11.12
CA ALA A 78 2.65 -5.13 -12.13
C ALA A 78 1.46 -4.30 -12.65
N VAL A 79 1.50 -2.99 -12.44
CA VAL A 79 0.42 -2.08 -12.79
C VAL A 79 0.92 -0.96 -13.70
N ARG A 80 -0.04 -0.38 -14.44
CA ARG A 80 0.14 0.83 -15.25
C ARG A 80 -0.80 1.88 -14.70
N ILE A 81 -0.28 2.79 -13.88
CA ILE A 81 -1.07 3.82 -13.23
C ILE A 81 -1.11 5.05 -14.13
N THR A 82 -2.30 5.61 -14.34
CA THR A 82 -2.47 6.98 -14.84
C THR A 82 -2.87 7.86 -13.66
N GLY A 83 -2.12 8.93 -13.40
CA GLY A 83 -2.33 9.76 -12.23
C GLY A 83 -1.88 11.20 -12.41
N ALA A 84 -2.53 12.10 -11.68
CA ALA A 84 -2.12 13.50 -11.62
C ALA A 84 -1.05 13.69 -10.55
N VAL A 85 0.00 14.44 -10.87
CA VAL A 85 1.03 14.81 -9.91
C VAL A 85 0.46 15.85 -8.95
N VAL A 86 0.40 15.51 -7.66
CA VAL A 86 -0.11 16.41 -6.61
C VAL A 86 0.99 16.88 -5.65
N ARG A 87 2.15 16.21 -5.62
CA ARG A 87 3.30 16.64 -4.83
C ARG A 87 4.60 16.12 -5.40
N LEU A 88 5.61 16.98 -5.43
CA LEU A 88 6.98 16.69 -5.83
C LEU A 88 7.92 16.99 -4.66
N ARG A 89 8.88 16.12 -4.38
CA ARG A 89 9.92 16.34 -3.37
C ARG A 89 11.25 15.76 -3.83
N ARG A 90 12.29 16.58 -3.79
CA ARG A 90 13.69 16.20 -4.02
C ARG A 90 14.61 17.04 -3.15
N SER A 91 15.70 16.44 -2.67
CA SER A 91 16.67 17.10 -1.78
C SER A 91 17.61 18.08 -2.50
N GLY A 92 17.81 17.89 -3.81
CA GLY A 92 18.70 18.74 -4.61
C GLY A 92 18.28 18.79 -6.08
N PRO A 93 19.04 19.50 -6.91
CA PRO A 93 18.74 19.68 -8.34
C PRO A 93 19.01 18.41 -9.17
N ARG A 94 19.68 17.40 -8.61
CA ARG A 94 20.05 16.13 -9.24
C ARG A 94 19.73 14.91 -8.35
N GLY A 95 19.71 13.69 -8.92
CA GLY A 95 19.38 12.43 -8.24
C GLY A 95 17.90 12.01 -8.27
N GLU A 96 17.53 10.96 -7.57
CA GLU A 96 16.13 10.50 -7.50
C GLU A 96 15.22 11.52 -6.80
N GLY A 97 13.93 11.47 -7.11
CA GLY A 97 12.91 12.28 -6.44
C GLY A 97 11.67 11.47 -6.09
N THR A 98 10.93 11.95 -5.09
CA THR A 98 9.64 11.36 -4.70
C THR A 98 8.49 12.16 -5.30
N VAL A 99 7.52 11.45 -5.88
CA VAL A 99 6.27 12.01 -6.40
C VAL A 99 5.08 11.38 -5.67
N ARG A 100 4.07 12.18 -5.34
CA ARG A 100 2.75 11.70 -4.94
C ARG A 100 1.80 11.88 -6.12
N LEU A 101 1.18 10.78 -6.54
CA LEU A 101 0.17 10.76 -7.58
C LEU A 101 -1.22 10.61 -6.96
N ARG A 102 -2.19 11.38 -7.45
CA ARG A 102 -3.62 11.06 -7.33
C ARG A 102 -3.98 10.13 -8.47
N VAL A 103 -4.44 8.92 -8.17
CA VAL A 103 -4.72 7.92 -9.21
C VAL A 103 -6.02 8.27 -9.92
N LEU A 104 -6.01 8.13 -11.24
CA LEU A 104 -7.17 8.31 -12.11
C LEU A 104 -7.59 6.98 -12.73
N ALA A 105 -6.63 6.12 -13.06
CA ALA A 105 -6.88 4.80 -13.62
C ALA A 105 -5.72 3.84 -13.34
N GLY A 106 -6.02 2.54 -13.39
CA GLY A 106 -5.02 1.46 -13.33
C GLY A 106 -4.69 0.96 -11.91
N ALA A 107 -5.31 1.53 -10.88
CA ALA A 107 -5.32 0.98 -9.52
C ALA A 107 -6.49 1.55 -8.70
N GLU A 108 -7.16 0.71 -7.90
CA GLU A 108 -8.29 1.09 -7.03
C GLU A 108 -7.80 1.70 -5.70
N VAL A 109 -6.97 2.74 -5.78
CA VAL A 109 -6.38 3.40 -4.62
C VAL A 109 -6.33 4.91 -4.87
N PRO A 110 -6.64 5.78 -3.90
CA PRO A 110 -6.77 7.21 -4.18
C PRO A 110 -5.42 7.90 -4.45
N HIS A 111 -4.36 7.45 -3.78
CA HIS A 111 -3.03 8.04 -3.89
C HIS A 111 -1.93 6.98 -3.86
N VAL A 112 -0.87 7.25 -4.61
CA VAL A 112 0.32 6.40 -4.64
C VAL A 112 1.58 7.26 -4.52
N ARG A 113 2.53 6.79 -3.72
CA ARG A 113 3.87 7.37 -3.64
C ARG A 113 4.82 6.63 -4.58
N VAL A 114 5.57 7.38 -5.37
CA VAL A 114 6.49 6.86 -6.38
C VAL A 114 7.87 7.44 -6.13
N THR A 115 8.92 6.62 -6.20
CA THR A 115 10.30 7.10 -6.33
C THR A 115 10.67 7.02 -7.80
N LEU A 116 11.06 8.15 -8.38
CA LEU A 116 11.47 8.26 -9.78
C LEU A 116 12.94 8.60 -9.87
N ASP A 117 13.58 8.15 -10.93
CA ASP A 117 14.93 8.60 -11.29
C ASP A 117 14.93 10.08 -11.72
N GLU A 118 16.11 10.59 -12.05
CA GLU A 118 16.29 12.00 -12.42
C GLU A 118 15.54 12.41 -13.70
N GLU A 119 15.42 11.52 -14.68
CA GLU A 119 14.75 11.82 -15.96
C GLU A 119 13.24 11.78 -15.79
N ASP A 120 12.73 10.69 -15.24
CA ASP A 120 11.30 10.49 -14.99
C ASP A 120 10.75 11.53 -14.02
N TYR A 121 11.52 11.94 -13.01
CA TYR A 121 11.13 13.01 -12.09
C TYR A 121 10.97 14.36 -12.80
N ARG A 122 11.87 14.69 -13.75
CA ARG A 122 11.77 15.93 -14.54
C ARG A 122 10.53 15.89 -15.44
N ILE A 123 10.23 14.75 -16.06
CA ILE A 123 9.02 14.58 -16.87
C ILE A 123 7.76 14.79 -16.02
N ALA A 124 7.69 14.18 -14.83
CA ALA A 124 6.59 14.37 -13.90
C ALA A 124 6.44 15.84 -13.47
N GLY A 125 7.56 16.53 -13.24
CA GLY A 125 7.60 17.96 -12.96
C GLY A 125 7.00 18.81 -14.10
N HIS A 126 7.41 18.58 -15.34
CA HIS A 126 6.85 19.30 -16.49
C HIS A 126 5.36 19.00 -16.67
N ALA A 127 4.95 17.74 -16.58
CA ALA A 127 3.55 17.35 -16.69
C ALA A 127 2.67 18.06 -15.65
N HIS A 128 3.15 18.17 -14.41
CA HIS A 128 2.49 18.94 -13.35
C HIS A 128 2.31 20.41 -13.73
N LEU A 129 3.36 21.06 -14.23
CA LEU A 129 3.34 22.47 -14.63
C LEU A 129 2.37 22.76 -15.78
N VAL A 130 2.19 21.81 -16.70
CA VAL A 130 1.26 21.96 -17.84
C VAL A 130 -0.12 21.33 -17.58
N GLY A 131 -0.40 20.89 -16.35
CA GLY A 131 -1.70 20.33 -15.96
C GLY A 131 -2.03 18.97 -16.61
N LEU A 132 -1.01 18.20 -17.03
CA LEU A 132 -1.20 16.89 -17.64
C LEU A 132 -0.96 15.76 -16.62
N PRO A 133 -1.80 14.72 -16.61
CA PRO A 133 -1.50 13.51 -15.87
C PRO A 133 -0.34 12.74 -16.50
N VAL A 134 0.29 11.89 -15.70
CA VAL A 134 1.36 10.98 -16.14
C VAL A 134 0.89 9.54 -16.08
N ARG A 135 1.41 8.73 -17.00
CA ARG A 135 1.33 7.28 -16.94
C ARG A 135 2.66 6.72 -16.47
N VAL A 136 2.62 5.80 -15.51
CA VAL A 136 3.78 5.19 -14.88
C VAL A 136 3.60 3.69 -14.77
N HIS A 137 4.65 2.95 -15.05
CA HIS A 137 4.73 1.51 -14.84
C HIS A 137 5.44 1.19 -13.54
N GLY A 138 5.02 0.13 -12.84
CA GLY A 138 5.75 -0.38 -11.68
C GLY A 138 4.97 -1.47 -10.97
N ARG A 139 5.35 -1.77 -9.74
CA ARG A 139 4.67 -2.74 -8.88
C ARG A 139 4.00 -2.05 -7.71
N LEU A 140 2.72 -2.34 -7.49
CA LEU A 140 1.94 -1.73 -6.42
C LEU A 140 2.12 -2.51 -5.12
N GLU A 141 2.75 -1.89 -4.14
CA GLU A 141 2.99 -2.46 -2.81
C GLU A 141 2.13 -1.77 -1.74
N ARG A 142 1.71 -2.53 -0.72
CA ARG A 142 1.05 -2.01 0.49
C ARG A 142 2.07 -1.89 1.62
N ARG A 143 2.42 -0.67 2.04
CA ARG A 143 3.39 -0.46 3.13
C ARG A 143 2.91 0.60 4.11
N GLY A 144 2.62 0.19 5.35
CA GLY A 144 2.33 1.11 6.47
C GLY A 144 1.12 2.02 6.24
N GLY A 145 0.05 1.49 5.64
CA GLY A 145 -1.18 2.25 5.34
C GLY A 145 -1.13 3.09 4.05
N PHE A 146 0.04 3.19 3.40
CA PHE A 146 0.20 3.85 2.11
C PHE A 146 0.43 2.83 0.99
N ARG A 147 0.04 3.23 -0.22
CA ARG A 147 0.35 2.50 -1.45
C ARG A 147 1.61 3.10 -2.07
N ARG A 148 2.57 2.23 -2.38
CA ARG A 148 3.83 2.62 -3.01
C ARG A 148 3.94 1.93 -4.36
N LEU A 149 4.41 2.67 -5.37
CA LEU A 149 4.83 2.08 -6.63
C LEU A 149 6.35 1.92 -6.61
N THR A 150 6.82 0.68 -6.71
CA THR A 150 8.25 0.34 -6.79
C THR A 150 8.64 -0.07 -8.21
N GLY A 151 9.94 0.01 -8.52
CA GLY A 151 10.43 -0.22 -9.88
C GLY A 151 9.78 0.71 -10.92
N ALA A 152 9.49 1.94 -10.51
CA ALA A 152 8.76 2.88 -11.33
C ALA A 152 9.57 3.28 -12.55
N SER A 153 8.95 3.24 -13.72
CA SER A 153 9.63 3.57 -14.98
C SER A 153 8.63 3.99 -16.07
N GLY A 154 9.17 4.56 -17.15
CA GLY A 154 8.41 4.87 -18.36
C GLY A 154 7.39 5.97 -18.10
N VAL A 155 7.79 7.00 -17.36
CA VAL A 155 6.92 8.13 -17.04
C VAL A 155 6.65 8.92 -18.30
N VAL A 156 5.40 8.97 -18.73
CA VAL A 156 4.99 9.72 -19.92
C VAL A 156 3.78 10.59 -19.63
N PRO A 157 3.77 11.88 -20.03
CA PRO A 157 2.58 12.70 -19.96
C PRO A 157 1.50 12.12 -20.89
N VAL A 158 0.26 12.10 -20.45
CA VAL A 158 -0.86 11.61 -21.26
C VAL A 158 -1.96 12.67 -21.37
N GLN A 159 -2.53 12.78 -22.56
CA GLN A 159 -3.75 13.55 -22.75
C GLN A 159 -4.91 12.73 -22.21
N VAL A 160 -5.72 13.34 -21.36
CA VAL A 160 -7.03 12.82 -20.95
C VAL A 160 -8.11 13.63 -21.66
N ASP A 161 -9.29 13.04 -21.81
CA ASP A 161 -10.41 13.77 -22.39
C ASP A 161 -10.77 15.02 -21.57
N GLU A 162 -11.46 15.94 -22.22
CA GLU A 162 -11.76 17.27 -21.68
C GLU A 162 -12.61 17.20 -20.40
N ALA A 163 -13.51 16.21 -20.30
CA ALA A 163 -14.35 16.02 -19.11
C ALA A 163 -13.53 15.57 -17.89
N GLU A 164 -12.56 14.67 -18.10
CA GLU A 164 -11.67 14.22 -17.05
C GLU A 164 -10.64 15.31 -16.67
N ARG A 165 -10.16 16.09 -17.65
CA ARG A 165 -9.33 17.29 -17.44
C ARG A 165 -10.04 18.36 -16.60
N ASP A 166 -11.32 18.61 -16.86
CA ASP A 166 -12.09 19.62 -16.13
C ASP A 166 -12.40 19.17 -14.69
N ARG A 167 -12.69 17.89 -14.47
CA ARG A 167 -12.77 17.29 -13.12
C ARG A 167 -11.43 17.39 -12.38
N LEU A 168 -10.33 17.17 -13.08
CA LEU A 168 -8.97 17.31 -12.57
C LEU A 168 -8.68 18.74 -12.10
N MET A 169 -8.94 19.73 -12.96
CA MET A 169 -8.77 21.15 -12.65
C MET A 169 -9.60 21.58 -11.44
N LYS A 170 -10.87 21.15 -11.39
CA LYS A 170 -11.76 21.45 -10.26
C LYS A 170 -11.26 20.86 -8.94
N SER A 171 -10.79 19.61 -8.95
CA SER A 171 -10.22 18.97 -7.75
C SER A 171 -8.86 19.54 -7.32
N LEU A 172 -8.08 20.11 -8.25
CA LEU A 172 -6.83 20.80 -7.94
C LEU A 172 -7.10 22.17 -7.31
N GLN A 173 -8.11 22.90 -7.80
CA GLN A 173 -8.55 24.18 -7.21
C GLN A 173 -9.02 24.00 -5.76
N GLU A 174 -9.83 22.97 -5.46
CA GLU A 174 -10.27 22.68 -4.09
C GLU A 174 -9.10 22.44 -3.10
N ASN A 175 -7.95 21.95 -3.59
CA ASN A 175 -6.74 21.79 -2.76
C ASN A 175 -5.88 23.07 -2.67
N LEU A 176 -5.99 23.98 -3.64
CA LEU A 176 -5.34 25.30 -3.64
C LEU A 176 -6.11 26.29 -2.75
N ASP A 177 -7.43 26.24 -2.73
CA ASP A 177 -8.29 27.08 -1.88
C ASP A 177 -8.03 26.79 -0.39
N PHE A 178 -7.74 25.52 -0.04
CA PHE A 178 -7.28 25.13 1.30
C PHE A 178 -5.92 25.75 1.69
N PHE A 179 -5.10 26.14 0.70
CA PHE A 179 -3.81 26.80 0.92
C PHE A 179 -3.95 28.31 1.09
N GLU A 180 -4.89 28.96 0.39
CA GLU A 180 -5.19 30.39 0.57
C GLU A 180 -5.78 30.68 1.96
N GLU A 181 -6.66 29.82 2.47
CA GLU A 181 -7.19 29.93 3.84
C GLU A 181 -6.11 29.81 4.92
N ALA A 182 -5.05 29.02 4.68
CA ALA A 182 -3.95 28.83 5.62
C ALA A 182 -2.88 29.96 5.60
N CYS A 183 -2.89 30.81 4.58
CA CYS A 183 -1.97 31.96 4.46
C CYS A 183 -2.68 33.32 4.62
N GLY A 184 -3.99 33.32 4.91
CA GLY A 184 -4.84 34.51 5.05
C GLY A 184 -5.05 35.02 6.48
N GLU A 185 -4.36 34.50 7.49
CA GLU A 185 -4.27 35.13 8.81
C GLU A 185 -2.86 35.69 9.03
N ALA A 186 -2.71 36.97 8.72
CA ALA A 186 -1.63 37.84 9.19
C ALA A 186 -2.24 39.07 9.86
#